data_AF-A0ABD5DZ69-F1
#
_entry.id   AF-A0ABD5DZ69-F1
#
_cell.length_a   1.000
_cell.length_b   1.000
_cell.length_c   1.000
_cell.angle_alpha   90.00
_cell.angle_beta   90.00
_cell.angle_gamma   90.00
#
_symmetry.space_group_name_H-M   'P 1'
#
loop_
_entity.id
_entity.type
_entity.pdbx_description
1 polymer ?
#
loop_
_entity_poly.entity_id
_entity_poly.type
_entity_poly.pdbx_seq_one_letter_code
_entity_poly.pdbx_strand_id
1 'polypeptide(L)' 'IVVPEAENSRDPRFALADVKLPSLLALTAENLLG' A
#
# COMPACT_ATOMS: atom_id res chain seq x y z
N ILE A 1 -1.66 5.68 -1.70
CA ILE A 1 -0.72 4.55 -1.43
C ILE A 1 -0.73 4.23 0.05
N VAL A 2 -0.73 2.95 0.42
CA VAL A 2 -0.58 2.50 1.81
C VAL A 2 0.40 1.33 1.89
N VAL A 3 1.14 1.27 3.00
CA VAL A 3 2.00 0.13 3.36
C VAL A 3 1.51 -0.38 4.72
N PRO A 4 0.61 -1.37 4.75
CA PRO A 4 0.10 -1.90 6.01
C PRO A 4 1.19 -2.63 6.78
N GLU A 5 1.20 -2.47 8.10
CA GLU A 5 1.90 -3.40 8.99
C GLU A 5 1.36 -4.82 8.80
N ALA A 6 2.17 -5.84 9.10
CA ALA A 6 1.81 -7.24 8.86
C ALA A 6 0.48 -7.63 9.50
N GLU A 7 0.21 -7.11 10.70
CA GLU A 7 -1.01 -7.31 11.49
C GLU A 7 -2.25 -6.70 10.80
N ASN A 8 -2.08 -5.66 9.98
CA ASN A 8 -3.15 -4.95 9.30
C ASN A 8 -3.20 -5.26 7.79
N SER A 9 -2.44 -6.24 7.31
CA SER A 9 -2.38 -6.63 5.89
C SER A 9 -3.75 -6.95 5.27
N ARG A 10 -4.71 -7.41 6.07
CA ARG A 10 -6.08 -7.75 5.67
C ARG A 10 -7.13 -6.74 6.13
N ASP A 11 -6.69 -5.59 6.64
CA ASP A 11 -7.60 -4.59 7.19
C ASP A 11 -8.45 -3.98 6.06
N PRO A 12 -9.79 -4.12 6.13
CA PRO A 12 -10.69 -3.63 5.09
C PRO A 12 -10.64 -2.11 4.94
N ARG A 13 -10.15 -1.37 5.95
CA ARG A 13 -10.00 0.09 5.88
C ARG A 13 -9.05 0.55 4.78
N PHE A 14 -8.14 -0.32 4.34
CA PHE A 14 -7.24 -0.03 3.24
C PHE A 14 -7.85 -0.28 1.85
N ALA A 15 -9.09 -0.79 1.73
CA ALA A 15 -9.71 -1.12 0.44
C ALA A 15 -9.83 0.08 -0.52
N LEU A 16 -9.86 1.31 0.00
CA LEU A 16 -9.94 2.53 -0.79
C LEU A 16 -8.58 3.07 -1.26
N ALA A 17 -7.46 2.47 -0.83
CA ALA A 17 -6.15 2.93 -1.25
C ALA A 17 -5.84 2.45 -2.68
N ASP A 18 -5.47 3.38 -3.56
CA ASP A 18 -5.17 3.09 -4.98
C ASP A 18 -4.03 2.09 -5.16
N VAL A 19 -3.06 2.11 -4.24
CA VAL A 19 -1.90 1.22 -4.25
C VAL A 19 -1.65 0.70 -2.84
N LYS A 20 -1.59 -0.63 -2.71
CA LYS A 20 -1.18 -1.34 -1.50
C LYS A 20 0.17 -2.00 -1.74
N LEU A 21 1.18 -1.60 -0.98
CA LEU A 21 2.52 -2.20 -1.07
C LEU A 21 2.81 -3.06 0.15
N PRO A 22 3.57 -4.17 -0.01
CA PRO A 22 4.00 -5.00 1.11
C PRO A 22 5.15 -4.36 1.91
N SER A 23 5.88 -3.41 1.33
CA SER A 23 6.92 -2.64 2.00
C SER A 23 7.21 -1.34 1.24
N LEU A 24 7.85 -0.36 1.89
CA LEU A 24 8.30 0.87 1.23
C LEU A 24 9.42 0.61 0.21
N LEU A 25 10.16 -0.50 0.33
CA LEU A 25 11.19 -0.88 -0.64
C LEU A 25 10.58 -1.23 -2.01
N ALA A 26 9.30 -1.57 -2.06
CA ALA A 26 8.57 -1.85 -3.30
C ALA A 26 8.00 -0.59 -3.96
N LEU A 27 8.26 0.61 -3.41
CA LEU A 27 7.73 1.86 -3.95
C LEU A 27 8.44 2.22 -5.26
N THR A 28 7.65 2.40 -6.32
CA THR A 28 8.14 2.87 -7.62
C THR A 28 7.61 4.27 -7.94
N ALA A 29 8.23 4.93 -8.93
CA ALA A 29 7.76 6.21 -9.44
C ALA A 29 6.35 6.11 -10.06
N GLU A 30 6.01 4.97 -10.66
CA GLU A 30 4.66 4.70 -11.20
C GLU A 30 3.61 4.74 -10.09
N ASN A 31 3.89 4.16 -8.92
CA ASN A 31 2.94 4.21 -7.80
C ASN A 31 2.63 5.63 -7.31
N LEU A 32 3.58 6.57 -7.49
CA LEU A 32 3.45 7.97 -7.04
C LEU A 32 2.75 8.86 -8.07
N LEU A 33 2.87 8.52 -9.36
CA LEU A 33 2.40 9.36 -10.46
C LEU A 33 0.98 8.99 -10.92
N GLY A 34 0.47 7.82 -10.54
CA GLY A 34 -0.89 7.38 -10.83
C GLY A 34 -1.01 6.75 -12.20
#